data_AF-A0A920B864-F1
#
_entry.id   AF-A0A920B864-F1
#
_cell.length_a   1.000
_cell.length_b   1.000
_cell.length_c   1.000
_cell.angle_alpha   90.00
_cell.angle_beta   90.00
_cell.angle_gamma   90.00
#
_symmetry.space_group_name_H-M   'P 1'
#
loop_
_entity.id
_entity.type
_entity.pdbx_description
1 polymer ?
#
loop_
_entity_poly.entity_id
_entity_poly.type
_entity_poly.pdbx_seq_one_letter_code
_entity_poly.pdbx_strand_id
1 'polypeptide(L)'
;MGLSSNAVLRSISRLIPEAYEKDSSFNSDLKSFYENSSCFLEPWDGPAALVFTNGNIIGAALDRNGLRPVRYHITKDNMIILGSEAGMVNMILLTLFDRKNCTRKNDCCRFRKKNIIE
;
A
#
# COMPACT_ATOMS: atom_id res chain seq x y z
N MET A 1 -5.35 -13.53 22.10
CA MET A 1 -6.20 -13.44 20.89
C MET A 1 -5.32 -12.91 19.75
N GLY A 2 -4.68 -13.78 18.98
CA GLY A 2 -3.72 -13.39 17.95
C GLY A 2 -4.44 -12.91 16.70
N LEU A 3 -4.44 -11.60 16.42
CA LEU A 3 -4.89 -11.09 15.14
C LEU A 3 -4.00 -11.70 14.04
N SER A 4 -4.61 -12.44 13.11
CA SER A 4 -3.94 -13.03 11.95
C SER A 4 -3.00 -12.01 11.30
N SER A 5 -1.81 -12.43 10.86
CA SER A 5 -0.82 -11.56 10.22
C SER A 5 -1.35 -10.79 9.00
N ASN A 6 -2.46 -11.21 8.41
CA ASN A 6 -3.11 -10.54 7.28
C ASN A 6 -4.27 -9.61 7.71
N ALA A 7 -4.57 -9.47 9.00
CA ALA A 7 -5.70 -8.70 9.50
C ALA A 7 -5.62 -7.22 9.07
N VAL A 8 -4.44 -6.60 9.21
CA VAL A 8 -4.26 -5.19 8.81
C VAL A 8 -4.44 -4.98 7.31
N LEU A 9 -3.88 -5.87 6.48
CA LEU A 9 -4.08 -5.82 5.03
C LEU A 9 -5.56 -5.93 4.68
N ARG A 10 -6.27 -6.90 5.28
CA ARG A 10 -7.71 -7.08 5.03
C ARG A 10 -8.53 -5.89 5.52
N SER A 11 -8.20 -5.30 6.67
CA SER A 11 -8.88 -4.12 7.18
C SER A 11 -8.72 -2.93 6.24
N ILE A 12 -7.50 -2.70 5.74
CA ILE A 12 -7.23 -1.59 4.81
C ILE A 12 -7.93 -1.82 3.48
N SER A 13 -7.91 -3.03 2.94
CA SER A 13 -8.67 -3.37 1.73
C SER A 13 -10.19 -3.24 1.90
N ARG A 14 -10.73 -3.33 3.12
CA ARG A 14 -12.16 -3.05 3.39
C ARG A 14 -12.45 -1.55 3.45
N LEU A 15 -11.57 -0.78 4.09
CA LEU A 15 -11.73 0.67 4.26
C LEU A 15 -11.49 1.42 2.95
N ILE A 16 -10.44 1.04 2.21
CA ILE A 16 -10.04 1.65 0.95
C ILE A 16 -9.93 0.53 -0.10
N PRO A 17 -11.07 0.04 -0.62
CA PRO A 17 -11.07 -0.98 -1.67
C PRO A 17 -10.65 -0.37 -3.00
N GLU A 18 -10.07 -1.19 -3.88
CA GLU A 18 -9.70 -0.80 -5.25
C GLU A 18 -10.91 -0.42 -6.10
N ALA A 19 -10.66 0.29 -7.20
CA ALA A 19 -11.67 0.55 -8.21
C ALA A 19 -11.97 -0.74 -9.03
N TYR A 20 -12.90 -1.57 -8.55
CA TYR A 20 -13.24 -2.88 -9.16
C TYR A 20 -14.51 -2.87 -10.03
N GLU A 21 -15.39 -1.87 -9.88
CA GLU A 21 -16.74 -1.91 -10.48
C GLU A 21 -16.74 -1.94 -12.02
N LYS A 22 -15.78 -1.27 -12.64
CA LYS A 22 -15.68 -1.11 -14.11
C LYS A 22 -14.59 -1.99 -14.73
N ASP A 23 -13.90 -2.80 -13.93
CA ASP A 23 -12.83 -3.67 -14.41
C ASP A 23 -13.38 -5.07 -14.69
N SER A 24 -13.50 -5.41 -15.98
CA SER A 24 -13.98 -6.72 -16.43
C SER A 24 -12.96 -7.84 -16.21
N SER A 25 -11.69 -7.52 -15.97
CA SER A 25 -10.62 -8.48 -15.70
C SER A 25 -10.37 -8.70 -14.20
N PHE A 26 -11.22 -8.11 -13.34
CA PHE A 26 -11.06 -8.17 -11.90
C PHE A 26 -11.33 -9.57 -11.34
N ASN A 27 -10.55 -9.97 -10.34
CA ASN A 27 -10.68 -11.28 -9.71
C ASN A 27 -12.04 -11.42 -9.00
N SER A 28 -12.79 -12.48 -9.31
CA SER A 28 -14.13 -12.76 -8.75
C SER A 28 -14.13 -12.92 -7.23
N ASP A 29 -13.08 -13.50 -6.66
CA ASP A 29 -12.97 -13.72 -5.21
C ASP A 29 -12.77 -12.39 -4.47
N LEU A 30 -11.95 -11.50 -5.04
CA LEU A 30 -11.74 -10.15 -4.49
C LEU A 30 -12.98 -9.28 -4.64
N LYS A 31 -13.68 -9.40 -5.77
CA LYS A 31 -14.97 -8.70 -5.98
C LYS A 31 -16.00 -9.11 -4.93
N SER A 32 -16.19 -10.42 -4.73
CA SER A 32 -17.10 -10.95 -3.71
C SER A 32 -16.71 -10.48 -2.30
N PHE A 33 -15.41 -10.36 -2.02
CA PHE A 33 -14.91 -9.82 -0.75
C PHE A 33 -15.26 -8.34 -0.57
N TYR A 34 -15.12 -7.51 -1.59
CA TYR A 34 -15.48 -6.09 -1.54
C TYR A 34 -16.99 -5.88 -1.44
N GLU A 35 -17.79 -6.62 -2.22
CA GLU A 35 -19.26 -6.59 -2.15
C GLU A 35 -19.75 -6.95 -0.75
N ASN A 36 -19.24 -8.03 -0.16
CA ASN A 36 -19.58 -8.38 1.21
C ASN A 36 -19.18 -7.29 2.22
N SER A 37 -18.05 -6.62 2.01
CA SER A 37 -17.57 -5.57 2.91
C SER A 37 -18.41 -4.29 2.80
N SER A 38 -18.93 -3.99 1.61
CA SER A 38 -19.80 -2.84 1.35
C SER A 38 -21.13 -2.90 2.11
N CYS A 39 -21.59 -4.10 2.49
CA CYS A 39 -22.78 -4.27 3.32
C CYS A 39 -22.60 -3.78 4.77
N PHE A 40 -21.35 -3.68 5.26
CA PHE A 40 -21.06 -3.34 6.66
C PHE A 40 -20.45 -1.95 6.84
N LEU A 41 -19.65 -1.49 5.87
CA LEU A 41 -18.89 -0.24 5.97
C LEU A 41 -18.91 0.46 4.62
N GLU A 42 -19.23 1.75 4.64
CA GLU A 42 -18.99 2.61 3.49
C GLU A 42 -17.47 2.78 3.28
N PRO A 43 -17.00 2.75 2.02
CA PRO A 43 -15.61 3.03 1.70
C PRO A 43 -15.19 4.40 2.22
N TRP A 44 -14.02 4.48 2.82
CA TRP A 44 -13.38 5.75 3.12
C TRP A 44 -12.84 6.35 1.83
N ASP A 45 -13.63 7.25 1.25
CA ASP A 45 -13.29 7.93 0.01
C ASP A 45 -12.66 9.30 0.29
N GLY A 46 -11.62 9.63 -0.48
CA GLY A 46 -10.82 10.85 -0.33
C GLY A 46 -9.33 10.64 -0.66
N PRO A 47 -8.60 11.72 -0.99
CA PRO A 47 -7.18 11.63 -1.35
C PRO A 47 -6.35 11.21 -0.13
N ALA A 48 -5.91 9.96 -0.13
CA ALA A 48 -5.19 9.34 0.98
C ALA A 48 -4.00 8.52 0.48
N ALA A 49 -2.86 8.74 1.12
CA ALA A 49 -1.71 7.87 1.07
C ALA A 49 -1.48 7.37 2.49
N LEU A 50 -1.63 6.05 2.69
CA LEU A 50 -1.47 5.43 3.99
C LEU A 50 -0.17 4.65 4.02
N VAL A 51 0.51 4.68 5.17
CA VAL A 51 1.58 3.73 5.51
C VAL A 51 1.15 3.03 6.79
N PHE A 52 1.32 1.72 6.83
CA PHE A 52 0.87 0.90 7.94
C PHE A 52 1.85 -0.22 8.26
N THR A 53 1.82 -0.62 9.53
CA THR A 53 2.57 -1.79 10.00
C THR A 53 1.80 -2.54 11.07
N ASN A 54 1.98 -3.86 11.10
CA ASN A 54 1.51 -4.71 12.19
C ASN A 54 2.68 -5.32 13.00
N GLY A 55 3.87 -4.73 12.89
CA GLY A 55 5.09 -5.24 13.54
C GLY A 55 5.85 -6.28 12.71
N ASN A 56 5.16 -7.07 11.87
CA ASN A 56 5.79 -8.10 11.02
C ASN A 56 5.84 -7.70 9.54
N ILE A 57 4.83 -6.95 9.12
CA ILE A 57 4.64 -6.48 7.75
C ILE A 57 4.59 -4.96 7.80
N ILE A 58 5.20 -4.35 6.79
CA ILE A 58 5.00 -2.94 6.47
C ILE A 58 4.40 -2.89 5.06
N GLY A 59 3.43 -2.01 4.87
CA GLY A 59 2.83 -1.73 3.59
C GLY A 59 2.44 -0.26 3.52
N ALA A 60 2.25 0.23 2.31
CA ALA A 60 1.52 1.46 2.07
C ALA A 60 0.13 1.13 1.50
N ALA A 61 -0.73 2.10 1.25
CA ALA A 61 -1.90 1.96 0.39
C ALA A 61 -2.21 3.33 -0.20
N LEU A 62 -2.72 3.34 -1.44
CA LEU A 62 -3.19 4.55 -2.09
C LEU A 62 -4.71 4.53 -2.18
N ASP A 63 -5.30 5.72 -2.23
CA ASP A 63 -6.71 5.87 -2.50
C ASP A 63 -7.09 5.28 -3.88
N ARG A 64 -8.39 5.05 -4.05
CA ARG A 64 -8.99 4.52 -5.29
C ARG A 64 -8.57 5.25 -6.56
N ASN A 65 -8.16 6.51 -6.47
CA ASN A 65 -7.81 7.34 -7.61
C ASN A 65 -6.31 7.66 -7.67
N GLY A 66 -5.53 7.32 -6.64
CA GLY A 66 -4.11 7.62 -6.55
C GLY A 66 -3.84 9.13 -6.56
N LEU A 67 -4.70 9.91 -5.91
CA LEU A 67 -4.63 11.37 -5.94
C LEU A 67 -3.45 11.92 -5.14
N ARG A 68 -2.92 11.14 -4.20
CA ARG A 68 -1.71 11.47 -3.43
C ARG A 68 -0.49 10.79 -4.06
N PRO A 69 0.57 11.54 -4.44
CA PRO A 69 1.80 10.92 -4.92
C PRO A 69 2.49 10.15 -3.79
N VAL A 70 2.91 8.92 -4.08
CA VAL A 70 3.78 8.11 -3.22
C VAL A 70 4.91 7.54 -4.07
N ARG A 71 6.14 7.78 -3.62
CA ARG A 71 7.36 7.30 -4.25
C ARG A 71 8.10 6.43 -3.26
N TYR A 72 8.76 5.39 -3.77
CA TYR A 72 9.64 4.58 -2.94
C TYR A 72 10.99 4.31 -3.61
N HIS A 73 12.00 4.17 -2.76
CA HIS A 73 13.36 3.86 -3.10
C HIS A 73 13.79 2.62 -2.34
N ILE A 74 14.40 1.68 -3.07
CA ILE A 74 15.02 0.49 -2.47
C ILE A 74 16.54 0.70 -2.52
N THR A 75 17.18 0.66 -1.36
CA THR A 75 18.64 0.70 -1.27
C THR A 75 19.23 -0.69 -1.38
N LYS A 76 20.53 -0.77 -1.70
CA LYS A 76 21.30 -2.03 -1.76
C LYS A 76 21.35 -2.77 -0.43
N ASP A 77 21.18 -2.05 0.68
CA ASP A 77 21.13 -2.61 2.04
C ASP A 77 19.73 -3.14 2.42
N ASN A 78 18.88 -3.38 1.40
CA ASN A 78 17.48 -3.76 1.54
C ASN A 78 16.67 -2.78 2.41
N MET A 79 17.04 -1.51 2.43
CA MET A 79 16.20 -0.48 3.04
C MET A 79 15.18 0.02 2.05
N ILE A 80 14.00 0.34 2.57
CA ILE A 80 12.93 0.93 1.78
C ILE A 80 12.64 2.29 2.38
N ILE A 81 12.64 3.29 1.51
CA ILE A 81 12.29 4.66 1.86
C ILE A 81 11.06 5.01 1.05
N LEU A 82 10.00 5.43 1.73
CA LEU A 82 8.73 5.73 1.11
C LEU A 82 8.27 7.09 1.58
N GLY A 83 7.92 7.96 0.63
CA GLY A 83 7.52 9.33 0.92
C GLY A 83 6.67 9.91 -0.19
N SER A 84 6.05 11.05 0.11
CA SER A 84 5.26 11.81 -0.88
C SER A 84 6.14 12.43 -1.97
N GLU A 85 7.41 12.68 -1.67
CA GLU A 85 8.37 13.32 -2.58
C GLU A 85 9.66 12.50 -2.72
N ALA A 86 10.33 12.67 -3.86
CA ALA A 86 11.67 12.10 -4.05
C ALA A 86 12.70 13.11 -3.54
N GLY A 87 13.65 12.65 -2.72
CA GLY A 87 14.72 13.50 -2.17
C GLY A 87 14.51 13.95 -0.72
N MET A 88 13.49 13.46 -0.02
CA MET A 88 13.27 13.73 1.42
C MET A 88 14.45 13.24 2.27
N VAL A 89 15.06 12.11 1.88
CA VAL A 89 16.26 11.57 2.52
C VAL A 89 17.43 11.78 1.58
N ASN A 90 18.47 12.47 2.07
CA ASN A 90 19.71 12.65 1.33
C ASN A 90 20.46 11.31 1.24
N MET A 91 20.36 10.67 0.08
CA MET A 91 21.03 9.40 -0.21
C MET A 91 22.05 9.60 -1.32
N ILE A 92 23.24 9.03 -1.11
CA ILE A 92 24.26 8.95 -2.15
C ILE A 92 23.73 8.00 -3.24
N LEU A 93 23.71 8.43 -4.50
CA LEU A 93 23.18 7.63 -5.62
C LEU A 93 23.80 6.21 -5.72
N LEU A 94 24.99 6.00 -5.17
CA LEU A 94 25.68 4.70 -5.13
C LEU A 94 24.95 3.63 -4.31
N THR A 95 24.11 4.01 -3.34
CA THR A 95 23.36 3.07 -2.51
C THR A 95 21.96 2.75 -3.04
N LEU A 96 21.51 3.41 -4.11
CA LEU A 96 20.20 3.17 -4.72
C LEU A 96 20.24 1.95 -5.64
N PHE A 97 19.25 1.06 -5.50
CA PHE A 97 19.07 -0.12 -6.34
C PHE A 97 17.90 0.07 -7.32
N ASP A 98 16.78 0.62 -6.85
CA ASP A 98 15.58 0.80 -7.69
C ASP A 98 14.80 2.07 -7.29
N ARG A 99 14.25 2.77 -8.30
CA ARG A 99 13.37 3.93 -8.12
C ARG A 99 12.04 3.63 -8.81
N LYS A 100 10.96 3.58 -8.04
CA LYS A 100 9.63 3.28 -8.56
C LYS A 100 8.58 4.22 -8.00
N ASN A 101 7.59 4.51 -8.83
CA ASN A 101 6.34 5.13 -8.41
C ASN A 101 5.38 4.02 -7.98
N CYS A 102 4.62 4.25 -6.92
CA CYS A 102 3.53 3.34 -6.57
C CYS A 102 2.37 3.61 -7.56
N THR A 103 2.17 2.70 -8.53
CA THR A 103 1.24 2.91 -9.65
C THR A 103 0.01 2.01 -9.62
N ARG A 104 -0.03 0.91 -8.84
CA ARG A 104 -1.27 0.14 -8.68
C ARG A 104 -1.95 0.42 -7.35
N LYS A 105 -3.29 0.43 -7.43
CA LYS A 105 -4.23 0.90 -6.42
C LYS A 105 -4.28 0.04 -5.14
N ASN A 106 -3.66 -1.15 -5.10
CA ASN A 106 -3.20 -1.84 -3.88
C ASN A 106 -1.81 -2.52 -4.04
N ASP A 107 -0.99 -2.18 -5.04
CA ASP A 107 0.44 -2.61 -5.05
C ASP A 107 1.25 -1.71 -4.12
N CYS A 108 0.91 -1.81 -2.85
CA CYS A 108 1.84 -1.46 -1.83
C CYS A 108 2.43 -2.75 -1.30
N CYS A 109 3.51 -3.08 -1.98
CA CYS A 109 4.42 -4.15 -1.72
C CYS A 109 4.43 -4.53 -0.23
N ARG A 110 4.03 -5.77 0.03
CA ARG A 110 4.21 -6.41 1.32
C ARG A 110 5.71 -6.49 1.59
N PHE A 111 6.25 -5.56 2.36
CA PHE A 111 7.66 -5.58 2.70
C PHE A 111 7.85 -6.29 4.03
N ARG A 112 8.76 -7.27 4.06
CA ARG A 112 9.20 -7.88 5.32
C ARG A 112 10.02 -6.83 6.07
N LYS A 113 9.59 -6.51 7.29
CA LYS A 113 10.27 -5.55 8.17
C LYS A 113 11.71 -5.99 8.38
N LYS A 114 12.65 -5.38 7.65
CA LYS A 114 14.05 -5.41 8.04
C LYS A 114 14.70 -4.05 8.15
N ASN A 115 14.39 -3.05 7.33
CA ASN A 115 14.88 -1.68 7.54
C ASN A 115 14.04 -0.68 6.72
N ILE A 116 13.18 0.13 7.34
CA ILE A 116 12.40 1.17 6.63
C ILE A 116 12.57 2.48 7.39
N ILE A 117 12.82 3.57 6.65
CA ILE A 117 12.80 4.95 7.13
C ILE A 117 11.60 5.62 6.42
N GLU A 118 10.66 6.15 7.22
CA GLU A 118 9.59 7.05 6.75
C GLU A 118 10.12 8.48 6.62
#